data_AF-A0A482D4Z6-F1
#
_entry.id   AF-A0A482D4Z6-F1
#
_cell.length_a   1.000
_cell.length_b   1.000
_cell.length_c   1.000
_cell.angle_alpha   90.00
_cell.angle_beta   90.00
_cell.angle_gamma   90.00
#
_symmetry.space_group_name_H-M   'P 1'
#
loop_
_entity.id
_entity.type
_entity.pdbx_description
1 polymer ?
#
loop_
_entity_poly.entity_id
_entity_poly.type
_entity_poly.pdbx_seq_one_letter_code
_entity_poly.pdbx_strand_id
1 'polypeptide(L)'
;MPNSLKKSSQEEFTSSEKQSRGSDRGFTLIELMVTISIIAILAIVVLASFTQIRKSSRDAQRKSDLQSVAEALQRFYNDNASFPLSGSGNISYYLGNCTSVGSLVNAKWGSGALAVNERRGIVCGGLTYIKNLPAETLASTPQYCYQNVGVSTQRFELFARLETPPPGGATYTCNSIGTYNYRITSRD
;
A
#
# COMPACT_ATOMS: atom_id res chain seq x y z
N MET A 1 47.01 -76.35 -12.11
CA MET A 1 46.24 -76.84 -13.28
C MET A 1 45.59 -78.16 -12.91
N PRO A 2 44.51 -78.61 -13.60
CA PRO A 2 43.50 -77.87 -14.37
C PRO A 2 42.16 -77.88 -13.57
N ASN A 3 40.92 -77.81 -14.06
CA ASN A 3 40.36 -77.55 -15.40
C ASN A 3 38.99 -76.82 -15.28
N SER A 4 38.41 -76.45 -16.43
CA SER A 4 37.06 -75.91 -16.59
C SER A 4 35.99 -76.99 -16.90
N LEU A 5 34.76 -76.52 -17.23
CA LEU A 5 33.60 -77.21 -17.85
C LEU A 5 32.58 -77.76 -16.82
N LYS A 6 31.25 -77.67 -17.02
CA LYS A 6 30.46 -77.31 -18.24
C LYS A 6 29.13 -76.59 -17.89
N LYS A 7 28.34 -76.29 -18.92
CA LYS A 7 27.19 -75.36 -19.01
C LYS A 7 25.81 -76.08 -18.96
N SER A 8 24.72 -75.29 -18.95
CA SER A 8 23.26 -75.61 -19.08
C SER A 8 22.56 -76.10 -17.79
N SER A 9 21.28 -75.77 -17.53
CA SER A 9 20.13 -75.69 -18.45
C SER A 9 19.00 -74.73 -17.99
N GLN A 10 18.24 -74.18 -18.97
CA GLN A 10 16.77 -73.95 -19.02
C GLN A 10 16.00 -73.31 -17.81
N GLU A 11 14.87 -72.60 -17.96
CA GLU A 11 14.18 -72.03 -19.13
C GLU A 11 13.31 -70.82 -18.69
N GLU A 12 13.14 -69.91 -19.65
CA GLU A 12 12.10 -68.90 -19.83
C GLU A 12 10.78 -68.99 -19.02
N PHE A 13 10.40 -67.92 -18.32
CA PHE A 13 8.98 -67.53 -18.20
C PHE A 13 8.78 -66.10 -18.69
N THR A 14 7.89 -65.96 -19.66
CA THR A 14 7.57 -64.72 -20.35
C THR A 14 6.57 -63.90 -19.56
N SER A 15 6.91 -62.66 -19.26
CA SER A 15 5.92 -61.59 -19.10
C SER A 15 6.33 -60.44 -20.00
N SER A 16 5.90 -60.52 -21.26
CA SER A 16 6.08 -59.43 -22.22
C SER A 16 5.06 -58.35 -21.89
N GLU A 17 5.39 -57.48 -20.92
CA GLU A 17 4.72 -56.19 -20.82
C GLU A 17 4.93 -55.45 -22.13
N LYS A 18 3.86 -55.39 -22.92
CA LYS A 18 3.79 -54.66 -24.18
C LYS A 18 3.76 -53.16 -23.89
N GLN A 19 4.87 -52.63 -23.39
CA GLN A 19 5.07 -51.19 -23.28
C GLN A 19 4.96 -50.59 -24.68
N SER A 20 3.78 -50.01 -24.95
CA SER A 20 3.61 -49.12 -26.08
C SER A 20 4.59 -47.98 -25.88
N ARG A 21 5.70 -47.99 -26.64
CA ARG A 21 6.55 -46.81 -26.79
C ARG A 21 5.69 -45.72 -27.41
N GLY A 22 5.07 -44.91 -26.55
CA GLY A 22 4.62 -43.59 -26.92
C GLY A 22 5.79 -42.91 -27.62
N SER A 23 5.52 -42.29 -28.76
CA SER A 23 6.56 -41.53 -29.45
C SER A 23 6.85 -40.29 -28.59
N ASP A 24 7.83 -40.42 -27.70
CA ASP A 24 8.38 -39.32 -26.90
C ASP A 24 9.08 -38.36 -27.87
N ARG A 25 8.27 -37.48 -28.46
CA ARG A 25 8.71 -36.39 -29.33
C ARG A 25 9.37 -35.34 -28.45
N GLY A 26 10.68 -35.50 -28.25
CA GLY A 26 11.50 -34.47 -27.61
C GLY A 26 11.43 -33.16 -28.38
N PHE A 27 11.38 -32.04 -27.65
CA PHE A 27 11.43 -30.70 -28.21
C PHE A 27 12.68 -30.49 -29.07
N THR A 28 12.52 -29.81 -30.20
CA THR A 28 13.65 -29.51 -31.07
C THR A 28 14.44 -28.28 -30.54
N LEU A 29 15.74 -28.22 -30.81
CA LEU A 29 16.58 -27.10 -30.35
C LEU A 29 16.11 -25.75 -30.91
N ILE A 30 15.63 -25.74 -32.15
CA ILE A 30 15.07 -24.55 -32.81
C ILE A 30 13.78 -24.06 -32.14
N GLU A 31 12.91 -24.98 -31.72
CA GLU A 31 11.66 -24.70 -31.03
C GLU A 31 11.93 -24.05 -29.67
N LEU A 32 12.90 -24.57 -28.90
CA LEU A 32 13.36 -23.93 -27.67
C LEU A 32 13.94 -22.52 -27.92
N MET A 33 14.76 -22.36 -28.96
CA MET A 33 15.38 -21.06 -29.29
C MET A 33 14.37 -20.00 -29.71
N VAL A 34 13.37 -20.35 -30.52
CA VAL A 34 12.29 -19.42 -30.89
C VAL A 34 11.46 -19.03 -29.66
N THR A 35 11.13 -20.00 -28.78
CA THR A 35 10.37 -19.72 -27.56
C THR A 35 11.08 -18.73 -26.63
N ILE A 36 12.37 -18.92 -26.31
CA ILE A 36 13.08 -17.99 -25.44
C ILE A 36 13.24 -16.60 -26.08
N SER A 37 13.35 -16.53 -27.41
CA SER A 37 13.44 -15.27 -28.15
C SER A 37 12.15 -14.46 -28.05
N ILE A 38 10.99 -15.11 -28.19
CA ILE A 38 9.67 -14.48 -28.03
C ILE A 38 9.47 -14.01 -26.58
N ILE A 39 9.80 -14.85 -25.59
CA ILE A 39 9.69 -14.49 -24.17
C ILE A 39 10.56 -13.26 -23.84
N ALA A 40 11.79 -13.19 -24.36
CA ALA A 40 12.69 -12.06 -24.14
C ALA A 40 12.11 -10.74 -24.69
N ILE A 41 11.54 -10.76 -25.90
CA ILE A 41 10.90 -9.58 -26.51
C ILE A 41 9.72 -9.11 -25.67
N LEU A 42 8.83 -10.03 -25.26
CA LEU A 42 7.66 -9.70 -24.44
C LEU A 42 8.06 -9.15 -23.06
N ALA A 43 9.09 -9.71 -22.43
CA ALA A 43 9.58 -9.25 -21.12
C ALA A 43 10.06 -7.79 -21.17
N ILE A 44 10.81 -7.40 -22.20
CA ILE A 44 11.32 -6.02 -22.35
C ILE A 44 10.18 -5.00 -22.40
N VAL A 45 9.14 -5.28 -23.18
CA VAL A 45 7.96 -4.39 -23.31
C VAL A 45 7.22 -4.26 -21.97
N VAL A 46 7.04 -5.36 -21.25
CA VAL A 46 6.41 -5.34 -19.91
C VAL A 46 7.23 -4.49 -18.93
N LEU A 47 8.54 -4.69 -18.85
CA LEU A 47 9.42 -3.95 -17.93
C LEU A 47 9.36 -2.43 -18.15
N ALA A 48 9.30 -1.98 -19.41
CA ALA A 48 9.20 -0.56 -19.74
C ALA A 48 7.92 0.09 -19.15
N SER A 49 6.77 -0.58 -19.29
CA SER A 49 5.48 -0.08 -18.79
C SER A 49 5.32 -0.15 -17.26
N PHE A 50 5.99 -1.12 -16.62
CA PHE A 50 5.77 -1.48 -15.22
C PHE A 50 6.09 -0.36 -14.22
N THR A 51 7.06 0.51 -14.54
CA THR A 51 7.42 1.65 -13.68
C THR A 51 6.26 2.64 -13.53
N GLN A 52 5.55 2.95 -14.62
CA GLN A 52 4.40 3.85 -14.62
C GLN A 52 3.19 3.24 -13.92
N ILE A 53 2.96 1.93 -14.10
CA ILE A 53 1.89 1.19 -13.38
C ILE A 53 2.11 1.28 -11.87
N ARG A 54 3.35 1.09 -11.39
CA ARG A 54 3.67 1.24 -9.96
C ARG A 54 3.45 2.66 -9.43
N LYS A 55 3.76 3.71 -10.21
CA LYS A 55 3.46 5.11 -9.83
C LYS A 55 1.96 5.35 -9.68
N SER A 56 1.19 4.96 -10.70
CA SER A 56 -0.27 5.08 -10.73
C SER A 56 -0.93 4.32 -9.58
N SER A 57 -0.46 3.11 -9.27
CA SER A 57 -0.92 2.32 -8.12
C SER A 57 -0.67 3.02 -6.78
N ARG A 58 0.50 3.63 -6.56
CA ARG A 58 0.76 4.44 -5.36
C ARG A 58 -0.10 5.69 -5.31
N ASP A 59 -0.34 6.35 -6.44
CA ASP A 59 -1.21 7.54 -6.49
C ASP A 59 -2.69 7.20 -6.24
N ALA A 60 -3.15 6.03 -6.66
CA ALA A 60 -4.47 5.51 -6.30
C ALA A 60 -4.56 5.21 -4.79
N GLN A 61 -3.53 4.59 -4.21
CA GLN A 61 -3.45 4.37 -2.76
C GLN A 61 -3.50 5.70 -1.99
N ARG A 62 -2.69 6.70 -2.37
CA ARG A 62 -2.68 8.03 -1.73
C ARG A 62 -4.04 8.73 -1.72
N LYS A 63 -4.84 8.56 -2.78
CA LYS A 63 -6.19 9.11 -2.87
C LYS A 63 -7.16 8.37 -1.94
N SER A 64 -7.10 7.03 -1.89
CA SER A 64 -7.90 6.19 -0.99
C SER A 64 -7.56 6.43 0.49
N ASP A 65 -6.26 6.59 0.77
CA ASP A 65 -5.70 6.95 2.07
C ASP A 65 -6.29 8.29 2.58
N LEU A 66 -6.27 9.34 1.75
CA LEU A 66 -6.88 10.62 2.10
C LEU A 66 -8.40 10.55 2.26
N GLN A 67 -9.11 9.74 1.46
CA GLN A 67 -10.55 9.53 1.63
C GLN A 67 -10.86 8.90 3.00
N SER A 68 -10.09 7.87 3.39
CA SER A 68 -10.21 7.21 4.69
C SER A 68 -9.95 8.18 5.86
N VAL A 69 -8.98 9.10 5.71
CA VAL A 69 -8.73 10.17 6.69
C VAL A 69 -9.83 11.23 6.70
N ALA A 70 -10.37 11.62 5.54
CA ALA A 70 -11.49 12.57 5.44
C ALA A 70 -12.75 12.04 6.15
N GLU A 71 -13.06 10.75 6.01
CA GLU A 71 -14.15 10.12 6.76
C GLU A 71 -13.89 10.09 8.27
N ALA A 72 -12.66 9.81 8.70
CA ALA A 72 -12.28 9.84 10.10
C ALA A 72 -12.40 11.26 10.70
N LEU A 73 -12.02 12.29 9.94
CA LEU A 73 -12.21 13.69 10.29
C LEU A 73 -13.70 14.06 10.37
N GLN A 74 -14.54 13.56 9.46
CA GLN A 74 -15.98 13.80 9.53
C GLN A 74 -16.62 13.14 10.76
N ARG A 75 -16.20 11.91 11.10
CA ARG A 75 -16.62 11.25 12.36
C ARG A 75 -16.17 12.07 13.58
N PHE A 76 -14.94 12.58 13.60
CA PHE A 76 -14.46 13.49 14.65
C PHE A 76 -15.32 14.75 14.75
N TYR A 77 -15.66 15.39 13.63
CA TYR A 77 -16.50 16.59 13.60
C TYR A 77 -17.91 16.33 14.16
N ASN A 78 -18.51 15.19 13.83
CA ASN A 78 -19.85 14.83 14.32
C ASN A 78 -19.89 14.74 15.86
N ASP A 79 -18.80 14.26 16.47
CA ASP A 79 -18.70 14.10 17.93
C ASP A 79 -18.20 15.37 18.66
N ASN A 80 -17.39 16.21 18.00
CA ASN A 80 -16.68 17.35 18.62
C ASN A 80 -17.13 18.74 18.10
N ALA A 81 -18.12 18.78 17.19
CA ALA A 81 -18.64 19.97 16.50
C ALA A 81 -17.58 20.89 15.85
N SER A 82 -16.37 20.38 15.62
CA SER A 82 -15.20 21.10 15.12
C SER A 82 -14.20 20.11 14.52
N PHE A 83 -13.41 20.52 13.52
CA PHE A 83 -12.30 19.71 13.05
C PHE A 83 -11.06 19.92 13.92
N PRO A 84 -10.12 18.95 13.98
CA PRO A 84 -8.87 19.09 14.70
C PRO A 84 -8.09 20.34 14.29
N LEU A 85 -7.26 20.86 15.20
CA LEU A 85 -6.28 21.88 14.88
C LEU A 85 -5.22 21.31 13.91
N SER A 86 -4.49 22.17 13.21
CA SER A 86 -3.31 21.76 12.45
C SER A 86 -2.03 22.28 13.08
N GLY A 87 -1.02 21.42 13.14
CA GLY A 87 0.27 21.69 13.77
C GLY A 87 1.39 21.17 12.89
N SER A 88 2.09 22.08 12.22
CA SER A 88 3.13 21.74 11.23
C SER A 88 2.67 20.67 10.24
N GLY A 89 1.45 20.82 9.68
CA GLY A 89 0.89 19.93 8.66
C GLY A 89 0.39 18.57 9.15
N ASN A 90 0.49 18.33 10.46
CA ASN A 90 -0.08 17.18 11.13
C ASN A 90 -1.49 17.51 11.64
N ILE A 91 -2.26 16.47 11.92
CA ILE A 91 -3.56 16.58 12.60
C ILE A 91 -3.26 16.72 14.10
N SER A 92 -3.75 17.80 14.71
CA SER A 92 -3.46 18.16 16.11
C SER A 92 -4.74 18.25 16.92
N TYR A 93 -4.79 17.56 18.06
CA TYR A 93 -5.98 17.53 18.90
C TYR A 93 -5.61 17.44 20.38
N TYR A 94 -6.53 17.82 21.25
CA TYR A 94 -6.37 17.66 22.69
C TYR A 94 -6.68 16.22 23.08
N LEU A 95 -5.63 15.46 23.39
CA LEU A 95 -5.79 14.14 23.99
C LEU A 95 -6.15 14.36 25.46
N GLY A 96 -7.45 14.30 25.77
CA GLY A 96 -7.93 14.29 27.14
C GLY A 96 -7.18 13.24 27.95
N ASN A 97 -6.83 13.56 29.19
CA ASN A 97 -6.49 12.52 30.16
C ASN A 97 -7.60 12.51 31.21
N CYS A 98 -7.80 11.38 31.90
CA CYS A 98 -8.98 11.19 32.75
C CYS A 98 -8.98 12.04 34.04
N THR A 99 -7.97 12.89 34.22
CA THR A 99 -7.58 13.53 35.48
C THR A 99 -7.24 15.02 35.35
N SER A 100 -7.18 15.60 34.15
CA SER A 100 -6.68 16.96 33.88
C SER A 100 -7.11 17.47 32.50
N VAL A 101 -6.88 18.75 32.22
CA VAL A 101 -6.94 19.29 30.85
C VAL A 101 -5.99 18.52 29.93
N GLY A 102 -6.47 18.19 28.72
CA GLY A 102 -5.74 17.35 27.78
C GLY A 102 -4.49 18.00 27.20
N SER A 103 -3.46 17.19 26.93
CA SER A 103 -2.27 17.66 26.20
C SER A 103 -2.58 17.76 24.70
N LEU A 104 -2.05 18.79 24.04
CA LEU A 104 -2.07 18.84 22.58
C LEU A 104 -1.15 17.74 22.03
N VAL A 105 -1.72 16.84 21.22
CA VAL A 105 -1.01 15.74 20.56
C VAL A 105 -1.04 15.96 19.06
N ASN A 106 0.11 15.81 18.41
CA ASN A 106 0.24 15.82 16.96
C ASN A 106 0.21 14.39 16.44
N ALA A 107 -0.88 13.98 15.79
CA ALA A 107 -0.93 12.75 15.03
C ALA A 107 -0.09 12.92 13.75
N LYS A 108 1.15 12.45 13.83
CA LYS A 108 2.10 12.45 12.72
C LYS A 108 1.67 11.48 11.63
N TRP A 109 1.87 11.86 10.38
CA TRP A 109 1.71 10.94 9.26
C TRP A 109 2.57 9.67 9.46
N GLY A 110 2.03 8.51 9.08
CA GLY A 110 2.64 7.19 9.23
C GLY A 110 2.80 6.59 10.62
N SER A 111 2.52 7.33 11.69
CA SER A 111 2.76 6.86 13.08
C SER A 111 1.76 7.34 14.12
N GLY A 112 0.98 8.38 13.84
CA GLY A 112 -0.05 8.92 14.71
C GLY A 112 -1.43 8.30 14.49
N ALA A 113 -2.27 8.39 15.52
CA ALA A 113 -3.68 8.03 15.50
C ALA A 113 -4.53 9.28 15.76
N LEU A 114 -5.73 9.36 15.17
CA LEU A 114 -6.75 10.32 15.59
C LEU A 114 -7.66 9.61 16.59
N ALA A 115 -7.49 9.89 17.87
CA ALA A 115 -8.27 9.29 18.94
C ALA A 115 -8.47 10.28 20.09
N VAL A 116 -9.69 10.37 20.63
CA VAL A 116 -9.98 11.16 21.84
C VAL A 116 -10.24 10.20 23.01
N ASN A 117 -9.72 10.52 24.18
CA ASN A 117 -10.09 9.80 25.39
C ASN A 117 -11.35 10.44 25.98
N GLU A 118 -12.39 9.63 26.17
CA GLU A 118 -13.61 10.01 26.85
C GLU A 118 -13.62 9.48 28.29
N ARG A 119 -14.05 10.31 29.25
CA ARG A 119 -14.22 9.86 30.63
C ARG A 119 -15.54 9.10 30.80
N ARG A 120 -15.55 7.81 30.46
CA ARG A 120 -16.66 6.90 30.78
C ARG A 120 -16.48 6.30 32.19
N GLY A 121 -16.72 7.13 33.21
CA GLY A 121 -16.60 6.76 34.63
C GLY A 121 -15.15 6.76 35.12
N ILE A 122 -14.71 5.62 35.67
CA ILE A 122 -13.34 5.41 36.20
C ILE A 122 -12.38 4.89 35.12
N VAL A 123 -12.90 4.29 34.04
CA VAL A 123 -12.08 3.73 32.96
C VAL A 123 -11.79 4.79 31.90
N CYS A 124 -10.52 4.93 31.51
CA CYS A 124 -10.11 5.68 30.34
C CYS A 124 -10.43 4.89 29.08
N GLY A 125 -11.61 5.12 28.49
CA GLY A 125 -11.97 4.64 27.17
C GLY A 125 -11.60 5.66 26.10
N GLY A 126 -11.09 5.22 24.94
CA GLY A 126 -10.78 6.11 23.81
C GLY A 126 -11.66 5.82 22.59
N LEU A 127 -12.29 6.85 22.03
CA LEU A 127 -12.84 6.78 20.68
C LEU A 127 -11.69 6.95 19.68
N THR A 128 -11.45 5.93 18.86
CA THR A 128 -10.42 5.97 17.81
C THR A 128 -11.08 6.15 16.44
N TYR A 129 -10.86 7.30 15.81
CA TYR A 129 -11.41 7.65 14.50
C TYR A 129 -10.59 7.07 13.35
N ILE A 130 -9.26 7.03 13.52
CA ILE A 130 -8.33 6.28 12.67
C ILE A 130 -7.14 5.79 13.52
N LYS A 131 -6.80 4.50 13.41
CA LYS A 131 -5.76 3.87 14.22
C LYS A 131 -4.34 4.29 13.82
N ASN A 132 -4.08 4.38 12.51
CA ASN A 132 -2.80 4.79 11.96
C ASN A 132 -3.08 5.76 10.81
N LEU A 133 -2.38 6.89 10.76
CA LEU A 133 -2.36 7.73 9.57
C LEU A 133 -1.51 7.08 8.46
N PRO A 134 -1.87 7.30 7.18
CA PRO A 134 -1.11 6.85 6.01
C PRO A 134 0.40 7.13 6.10
N ALA A 135 1.20 6.16 5.64
CA ALA A 135 2.65 6.18 5.80
C ALA A 135 3.37 7.12 4.83
N GLU A 136 4.32 7.88 5.37
CA GLU A 136 5.28 8.69 4.61
C GLU A 136 6.35 7.80 3.99
N THR A 137 6.32 7.64 2.66
CA THR A 137 7.26 6.75 1.94
C THR A 137 8.54 7.44 1.44
N LEU A 138 8.68 8.76 1.65
CA LEU A 138 9.85 9.55 1.23
C LEU A 138 10.33 10.44 2.37
N ALA A 139 11.44 10.05 3.00
CA ALA A 139 11.90 10.65 4.27
C ALA A 139 12.32 12.14 4.20
N SER A 140 12.48 12.72 3.01
CA SER A 140 12.95 14.11 2.83
C SER A 140 11.86 15.14 2.54
N THR A 141 10.64 14.73 2.14
CA THR A 141 9.52 15.65 1.92
C THR A 141 8.20 14.98 2.31
N PRO A 142 7.36 15.59 3.16
CA PRO A 142 6.06 15.05 3.47
C PRO A 142 5.21 14.89 2.20
N GLN A 143 4.60 13.71 2.07
CA GLN A 143 3.67 13.33 1.02
C GLN A 143 2.26 13.75 1.38
N TYR A 144 1.93 13.82 2.66
CA TYR A 144 0.63 14.22 3.17
C TYR A 144 0.71 15.50 4.01
N CYS A 145 -0.38 16.27 4.01
CA CYS A 145 -0.52 17.42 4.88
C CYS A 145 -1.99 17.68 5.22
N TYR A 146 -2.21 18.21 6.42
CA TYR A 146 -3.50 18.65 6.93
C TYR A 146 -3.43 20.13 7.30
N GLN A 147 -4.46 20.89 6.94
CA GLN A 147 -4.72 22.20 7.54
C GLN A 147 -6.22 22.41 7.81
N ASN A 148 -6.53 23.03 8.94
CA ASN A 148 -7.87 23.53 9.23
C ASN A 148 -8.06 24.90 8.56
N VAL A 149 -9.25 25.17 8.02
CA VAL A 149 -9.59 26.44 7.37
C VAL A 149 -10.94 26.97 7.86
N GLY A 150 -11.20 28.26 7.62
CA GLY A 150 -12.40 28.94 8.11
C GLY A 150 -12.35 29.30 9.60
N VAL A 151 -13.40 29.97 10.06
CA VAL A 151 -13.56 30.35 11.48
C VAL A 151 -13.77 29.10 12.35
N SER A 152 -13.25 29.12 13.58
CA SER A 152 -13.48 28.09 14.60
C SER A 152 -13.30 26.63 14.14
N THR A 153 -12.32 26.39 13.25
CA THR A 153 -12.00 25.08 12.65
C THR A 153 -13.19 24.31 12.06
N GLN A 154 -14.13 25.04 11.44
CA GLN A 154 -15.32 24.46 10.81
C GLN A 154 -15.06 23.74 9.47
N ARG A 155 -13.87 23.88 8.88
CA ARG A 155 -13.51 23.19 7.62
C ARG A 155 -12.10 22.63 7.69
N PHE A 156 -11.81 21.64 6.85
CA PHE A 156 -10.46 21.11 6.67
C PHE A 156 -10.07 21.03 5.19
N GLU A 157 -8.76 21.00 4.96
CA GLU A 157 -8.15 20.60 3.71
C GLU A 157 -7.07 19.54 3.97
N LEU A 158 -7.13 18.47 3.18
CA LEU A 158 -6.15 17.39 3.12
C LEU A 158 -5.40 17.45 1.81
N PHE A 159 -4.10 17.22 1.85
CA PHE A 159 -3.22 17.29 0.68
C PHE A 159 -2.44 16.02 0.50
N ALA A 160 -2.22 15.63 -0.76
CA ALA A 160 -1.29 14.56 -1.12
C ALA A 160 -0.36 14.98 -2.25
N ARG A 161 0.84 14.41 -2.25
CA ARG A 161 1.83 14.54 -3.34
C ARG A 161 1.81 13.27 -4.21
N LEU A 162 1.13 13.38 -5.34
CA LEU A 162 1.08 12.35 -6.38
C LEU A 162 2.36 12.37 -7.22
N GLU A 163 2.81 11.21 -7.67
CA GLU A 163 3.95 11.04 -8.58
C GLU A 163 3.60 11.29 -10.04
N THR A 164 2.32 11.15 -10.38
CA THR A 164 1.74 11.42 -11.70
C THR A 164 0.64 12.50 -11.56
N PRO A 165 1.02 13.79 -11.48
CA PRO A 165 0.05 14.89 -11.43
C PRO A 165 -0.84 14.91 -12.68
N PRO A 166 -2.12 15.32 -12.57
CA PRO A 166 -2.97 15.58 -13.73
C PRO A 166 -2.34 16.65 -14.64
N PRO A 167 -2.48 16.56 -15.98
CA PRO A 167 -2.14 17.66 -16.88
C PRO A 167 -2.93 18.92 -16.50
N GLY A 168 -2.24 20.06 -16.35
CA GLY A 168 -2.86 21.30 -15.86
C GLY A 168 -3.27 21.28 -14.38
N GLY A 169 -2.80 20.29 -13.60
CA GLY A 169 -3.13 20.14 -12.18
C GLY A 169 -2.73 21.37 -11.35
N ALA A 170 -3.68 21.87 -10.55
CA ALA A 170 -3.43 22.96 -9.63
C ALA A 170 -2.39 22.57 -8.58
N THR A 171 -1.58 23.56 -8.19
CA THR A 171 -0.53 23.42 -7.19
C THR A 171 -0.99 24.10 -5.90
N TYR A 172 -0.89 23.40 -4.78
CA TYR A 172 -1.34 23.86 -3.47
C TYR A 172 -0.19 23.92 -2.47
N THR A 173 -0.24 24.87 -1.55
CA THR A 173 0.65 24.94 -0.39
C THR A 173 -0.14 24.58 0.88
N CYS A 174 0.51 23.89 1.81
CA CYS A 174 -0.08 23.54 3.10
C CYS A 174 0.87 23.96 4.22
N ASN A 175 0.40 24.83 5.12
CA ASN A 175 1.11 25.31 6.32
C ASN A 175 2.59 25.76 6.08
N SER A 176 2.92 26.25 4.88
CA SER A 176 4.29 26.61 4.43
C SER A 176 5.33 25.48 4.48
N ILE A 177 4.92 24.22 4.65
CA ILE A 177 5.83 23.06 4.78
C ILE A 177 6.25 22.52 3.42
N GLY A 178 5.36 22.64 2.44
CA GLY A 178 5.59 22.05 1.13
C GLY A 178 4.44 22.28 0.17
N THR A 179 4.64 21.69 -1.01
CA THR A 179 3.85 21.90 -2.21
C THR A 179 3.25 20.58 -2.68
N TYR A 180 1.94 20.57 -2.90
CA TYR A 180 1.11 19.40 -3.17
C TYR A 180 0.32 19.59 -4.47
N ASN A 181 -0.08 18.50 -5.12
CA ASN A 181 -0.74 18.49 -6.42
C ASN A 181 -2.10 17.76 -6.40
N TYR A 182 -2.59 17.42 -5.21
CA TYR A 182 -3.91 16.88 -4.96
C TYR A 182 -4.43 17.39 -3.62
N ARG A 183 -5.72 17.77 -3.58
CA ARG A 183 -6.41 18.29 -2.41
C ARG A 183 -7.80 17.68 -2.29
N ILE A 184 -8.20 17.33 -1.07
CA ILE A 184 -9.59 17.08 -0.67
C ILE A 184 -9.97 18.14 0.38
N THR A 185 -11.16 18.73 0.26
CA THR A 185 -11.70 19.67 1.25
C THR A 185 -12.88 19.04 1.99
N SER A 186 -13.24 19.57 3.16
CA SER A 186 -14.55 19.28 3.76
C SER A 186 -15.67 19.58 2.76
N ARG A 187 -16.73 18.76 2.76
CA ARG A 187 -17.97 19.11 2.08
C ARG A 187 -18.64 20.26 2.86
N ASP A 188 -19.36 21.11 2.11
CA ASP A 188 -20.27 22.11 2.65
C ASP A 188 -21.57 21.46 3.15
#